data_AF-A0A0R2BAM4-F1
#
_entry.id   AF-A0A0R2BAM4-F1
#
_cell.length_a   1.000
_cell.length_b   1.000
_cell.length_c   1.000
_cell.angle_alpha   90.00
_cell.angle_beta   90.00
_cell.angle_gamma   90.00
#
_symmetry.space_group_name_H-M   'P 1'
#
loop_
_entity.id
_entity.type
_entity.pdbx_description
1 polymer ?
#
loop_
_entity_poly.entity_id
_entity_poly.type
_entity_poly.pdbx_seq_one_letter_code
_entity_poly.pdbx_strand_id
1 'polypeptide(L)'
;MPSENNTKSDRRTLKTKRALKKTFIELLDQKPIDKITVAELAEKSDIGRGTFYIHYQDVYDLYDTIVSDTLSDLIQIFDKTYPPKGSDNFHDLSKQLVSYIVERKQIFTALTTGGTDTDVLSQLNRLMAYKVLESEDISSDDYLANTAAHFASHAMLGVIVEWLQEEDDSKKITLHQLVNLIAIDVSVLHKVNLKSKRINNLKNQLQRPTNGDADAMEDETWPEELK
;
A
#
# COMPACT_ATOMS: atom_id res chain seq x y z
N MET A 1 10.15 36.00 -10.23
CA MET A 1 9.47 36.10 -8.93
C MET A 1 8.00 35.75 -9.13
N PRO A 2 7.43 34.75 -8.43
CA PRO A 2 6.00 34.49 -8.51
C PRO A 2 5.25 35.66 -7.86
N SER A 3 4.27 36.24 -8.56
CA SER A 3 3.48 37.37 -8.08
C SER A 3 2.56 36.97 -6.91
N GLU A 4 2.41 37.84 -5.90
CA GLU A 4 1.60 37.63 -4.69
C GLU A 4 0.12 37.27 -4.94
N ASN A 5 -0.39 37.52 -6.15
CA ASN A 5 -1.75 37.13 -6.54
C ASN A 5 -1.90 35.62 -6.81
N ASN A 6 -0.83 34.94 -7.24
CA ASN A 6 -0.88 33.51 -7.54
C ASN A 6 -0.98 32.67 -6.25
N THR A 7 -0.27 33.08 -5.19
CA THR A 7 -0.26 32.39 -3.89
C THR A 7 -1.56 32.55 -3.11
N LYS A 8 -2.26 33.68 -3.22
CA LYS A 8 -3.61 33.86 -2.64
C LYS A 8 -4.67 33.01 -3.34
N SER A 9 -4.63 32.95 -4.68
CA SER A 9 -5.53 32.10 -5.47
C SER A 9 -5.34 30.62 -5.12
N ASP A 10 -4.08 30.18 -5.05
CA ASP A 10 -3.71 28.80 -4.70
C ASP A 10 -4.19 28.41 -3.29
N ARG A 11 -4.00 29.29 -2.29
CA ARG A 11 -4.53 29.08 -0.93
C ARG A 11 -6.06 28.92 -0.91
N ARG A 12 -6.79 29.70 -1.71
CA ARG A 12 -8.25 29.61 -1.80
C ARG A 12 -8.67 28.27 -2.43
N THR A 13 -8.03 27.89 -3.53
CA THR A 13 -8.23 26.59 -4.19
C THR A 13 -7.99 25.42 -3.24
N LEU A 14 -6.87 25.45 -2.50
CA LEU A 14 -6.55 24.41 -1.51
C LEU A 14 -7.58 24.34 -0.38
N LYS A 15 -8.05 25.49 0.11
CA LYS A 15 -9.10 25.53 1.14
C LYS A 15 -10.41 24.92 0.64
N THR A 16 -10.81 25.26 -0.59
CA THR A 16 -12.02 24.71 -1.24
C THR A 16 -11.90 23.20 -1.43
N LYS A 17 -10.80 22.71 -1.99
CA LYS A 17 -10.57 21.26 -2.16
C LYS A 17 -10.61 20.51 -0.83
N ARG A 18 -9.99 21.05 0.23
CA ARG A 18 -10.02 20.44 1.57
C ARG A 18 -11.42 20.37 2.16
N ALA A 19 -12.21 21.44 2.03
CA ALA A 19 -13.59 21.45 2.49
C ALA A 19 -14.43 20.40 1.75
N LEU A 20 -14.34 20.36 0.41
CA LEU A 20 -15.05 19.36 -0.41
C LEU A 20 -14.68 17.93 -0.01
N LYS A 21 -13.37 17.62 0.10
CA LYS A 21 -12.90 16.28 0.50
C LYS A 21 -13.41 15.89 1.88
N LYS A 22 -13.29 16.78 2.86
CA LYS A 22 -13.76 16.54 4.23
C LYS A 22 -15.26 16.23 4.25
N THR A 23 -16.08 17.10 3.65
CA THR A 23 -17.54 16.92 3.60
C THR A 23 -17.92 15.65 2.86
N PHE A 24 -17.21 15.30 1.79
CA PHE A 24 -17.45 14.07 1.04
C PHE A 24 -17.19 12.81 1.87
N ILE A 25 -16.09 12.77 2.62
CA ILE A 25 -15.77 11.66 3.52
C ILE A 25 -16.82 11.52 4.63
N GLU A 26 -17.28 12.64 5.21
CA GLU A 26 -18.36 12.64 6.21
C GLU A 26 -19.67 12.10 5.64
N LEU A 27 -19.96 12.36 4.36
CA LEU A 27 -21.15 11.83 3.69
C LEU A 27 -21.02 10.34 3.34
N LEU A 28 -19.83 9.89 2.93
CA LEU A 28 -19.57 8.47 2.65
C LEU A 28 -19.74 7.59 3.89
N ASP A 29 -19.46 8.12 5.08
CA ASP A 29 -19.69 7.44 6.35
C ASP A 29 -21.19 7.22 6.65
N GLN A 30 -22.06 8.00 6.01
CA GLN A 30 -23.51 8.00 6.26
C GLN A 30 -24.31 7.27 5.19
N LYS A 31 -23.81 7.22 3.95
CA LYS A 31 -24.52 6.65 2.80
C LYS A 31 -23.58 6.28 1.65
N PRO A 32 -23.99 5.34 0.78
CA PRO A 32 -23.20 4.96 -0.37
C PRO A 32 -23.02 6.12 -1.35
N ILE A 33 -21.93 6.07 -2.13
CA ILE A 33 -21.50 7.13 -3.05
C ILE A 33 -22.59 7.51 -4.08
N ASP A 34 -23.37 6.54 -4.57
CA ASP A 34 -24.45 6.75 -5.56
C ASP A 34 -25.62 7.58 -5.02
N LYS A 35 -25.67 7.81 -3.70
CA LYS A 35 -26.66 8.65 -3.01
C LYS A 35 -26.09 10.02 -2.62
N ILE A 36 -24.81 10.29 -2.87
CA ILE A 36 -24.19 11.58 -2.63
C ILE A 36 -24.36 12.45 -3.88
N THR A 37 -24.81 13.69 -3.69
CA THR A 37 -25.03 14.62 -4.81
C THR A 37 -24.12 15.84 -4.71
N VAL A 38 -23.75 16.41 -5.87
CA VAL A 38 -23.01 17.68 -5.92
C VAL A 38 -23.76 18.81 -5.21
N ALA A 39 -25.10 18.81 -5.25
CA ALA A 39 -25.91 19.82 -4.57
C ALA A 39 -25.74 19.76 -3.05
N GLU A 40 -25.83 18.56 -2.48
CA GLU A 40 -25.62 18.34 -1.05
C GLU A 40 -24.19 18.64 -0.61
N LEU A 41 -23.20 18.23 -1.41
CA LEU A 41 -21.78 18.54 -1.13
C LEU A 41 -21.55 20.05 -1.10
N ALA A 42 -22.04 20.76 -2.12
CA ALA A 42 -21.94 22.21 -2.22
C ALA A 42 -22.55 22.90 -1.00
N GLU A 43 -23.77 22.49 -0.61
CA GLU A 43 -24.47 23.02 0.55
C GLU A 43 -23.71 22.76 1.86
N LYS A 44 -23.33 21.51 2.14
CA LYS A 44 -22.66 21.13 3.40
C LYS A 44 -21.23 21.66 3.51
N SER A 45 -20.56 21.92 2.39
CA SER A 45 -19.20 22.46 2.36
C SER A 45 -19.14 23.99 2.31
N ASP A 46 -20.29 24.68 2.31
CA ASP A 46 -20.40 26.13 2.14
C ASP A 46 -19.70 26.64 0.85
N ILE A 47 -19.92 25.91 -0.25
CA ILE A 47 -19.30 26.17 -1.56
C ILE A 47 -20.39 26.22 -2.63
N GLY A 48 -20.31 27.15 -3.57
CA GLY A 48 -21.24 27.18 -4.70
C GLY A 48 -21.07 25.97 -5.64
N ARG A 49 -22.15 25.42 -6.20
CA ARG A 49 -22.10 24.31 -7.17
C ARG A 49 -21.16 24.59 -8.34
N GLY A 50 -21.15 25.83 -8.85
CA GLY A 50 -20.20 26.23 -9.90
C GLY A 50 -18.74 26.12 -9.48
N THR A 51 -18.43 26.34 -8.19
CA THR A 51 -17.07 26.16 -7.64
C THR A 51 -16.70 24.70 -7.47
N PHE A 52 -17.65 23.80 -7.19
CA PHE A 52 -17.40 22.36 -7.25
C PHE A 52 -16.90 21.96 -8.65
N TYR A 53 -17.63 22.37 -9.69
CA TYR A 53 -17.32 22.03 -11.08
C TYR A 53 -16.02 22.66 -11.62
N ILE A 54 -15.41 23.62 -10.92
CA ILE A 54 -14.04 24.09 -11.22
C ILE A 54 -12.99 23.05 -10.85
N HIS A 55 -13.29 22.20 -9.86
CA HIS A 55 -12.34 21.26 -9.30
C HIS A 55 -12.63 19.81 -9.67
N TYR A 56 -13.90 19.46 -9.85
CA TYR A 56 -14.34 18.07 -10.04
C TYR A 56 -15.47 17.97 -11.07
N GLN A 57 -15.45 16.95 -11.91
CA GLN A 57 -16.49 16.72 -12.90
C GLN A 57 -17.80 16.25 -12.26
N ASP A 58 -17.70 15.34 -11.30
CA ASP A 58 -18.80 14.80 -10.52
C ASP A 58 -18.29 14.24 -9.17
N VAL A 59 -19.16 13.54 -8.45
CA VAL A 59 -18.83 12.95 -7.15
C VAL A 59 -17.85 11.78 -7.24
N TYR A 60 -17.77 11.11 -8.39
CA TYR A 60 -16.83 10.01 -8.62
C TYR A 60 -15.43 10.54 -8.92
N ASP A 61 -15.30 11.63 -9.68
CA ASP A 61 -14.01 12.31 -9.88
C ASP A 61 -13.41 12.83 -8.55
N LEU A 62 -14.27 13.33 -7.65
CA LEU A 62 -13.83 13.67 -6.28
C LEU A 62 -13.37 12.44 -5.49
N TYR A 63 -14.09 11.32 -5.60
CA TYR A 63 -13.72 10.05 -4.96
C TYR A 63 -12.36 9.54 -5.47
N ASP A 64 -12.18 9.45 -6.79
CA ASP A 64 -10.94 9.01 -7.42
C ASP A 64 -9.76 9.91 -7.03
N THR A 65 -10.00 11.23 -6.94
CA THR A 65 -8.99 12.18 -6.44
C THR A 65 -8.61 11.89 -4.98
N ILE A 66 -9.56 11.55 -4.11
CA ILE A 66 -9.28 11.21 -2.71
C ILE A 66 -8.48 9.90 -2.62
N VAL A 67 -8.84 8.89 -3.42
CA VAL A 67 -8.11 7.62 -3.49
C VAL A 67 -6.68 7.87 -3.98
N SER A 68 -6.51 8.60 -5.09
CA SER A 68 -5.20 8.91 -5.68
C SER A 68 -4.29 9.69 -4.72
N ASP A 69 -4.82 10.71 -4.02
CA ASP A 69 -4.09 11.42 -2.97
C ASP A 69 -3.67 10.48 -1.84
N THR A 70 -4.57 9.59 -1.42
CA THR A 70 -4.31 8.64 -0.33
C THR A 70 -3.21 7.66 -0.70
N LEU A 71 -3.25 7.09 -1.92
CA LEU A 71 -2.20 6.21 -2.42
C LEU A 71 -0.87 6.96 -2.54
N SER A 72 -0.89 8.20 -3.02
CA SER A 72 0.31 9.04 -3.14
C SER A 72 0.97 9.34 -1.79
N ASP A 73 0.18 9.63 -0.76
CA ASP A 73 0.67 9.84 0.60
C ASP A 73 1.30 8.56 1.18
N LEU A 74 0.67 7.39 0.95
CA LEU A 74 1.18 6.10 1.38
C LEU A 74 2.50 5.72 0.68
N ILE A 75 2.64 5.99 -0.62
CA ILE A 75 3.90 5.81 -1.36
C ILE A 75 4.99 6.69 -0.75
N GLN A 76 4.69 7.97 -0.48
CA GLN A 76 5.68 8.87 0.12
C GLN A 76 6.12 8.42 1.51
N ILE A 77 5.18 7.93 2.34
CA ILE A 77 5.50 7.35 3.64
C ILE A 77 6.43 6.16 3.43
N PHE A 78 6.06 5.24 2.55
CA PHE A 78 6.85 4.06 2.24
C PHE A 78 8.27 4.45 1.81
N ASP A 79 8.42 5.27 0.79
CA ASP A 79 9.72 5.65 0.23
C ASP A 79 10.63 6.35 1.25
N LYS A 80 10.05 7.11 2.17
CA LYS A 80 10.79 7.83 3.20
C LYS A 80 11.23 6.94 4.37
N THR A 81 10.47 5.87 4.66
CA THR A 81 10.58 5.11 5.92
C THR A 81 10.94 3.65 5.71
N TYR A 82 10.97 3.18 4.46
CA TYR A 82 11.43 1.85 4.13
C TYR A 82 12.89 1.69 4.60
N PRO A 83 13.21 0.59 5.30
CA PRO A 83 14.54 0.41 5.84
C PRO A 83 15.59 0.34 4.72
N PRO A 84 16.84 0.76 5.00
CA PRO A 84 17.95 0.54 4.08
C PRO A 84 18.08 -0.94 3.71
N LYS A 85 18.53 -1.22 2.49
CA LYS A 85 18.74 -2.60 1.99
C LYS A 85 19.52 -3.45 3.00
N GLY A 86 18.97 -4.62 3.32
CA GLY A 86 19.57 -5.58 4.27
C GLY A 86 19.24 -5.34 5.74
N SER A 87 18.50 -4.27 6.09
CA SER A 87 17.90 -4.10 7.40
C SER A 87 16.53 -4.77 7.47
N ASP A 88 16.28 -5.52 8.53
CA ASP A 88 15.00 -6.17 8.81
C ASP A 88 14.14 -5.39 9.84
N ASN A 89 14.54 -4.15 10.15
CA ASN A 89 13.84 -3.26 11.06
C ASN A 89 12.79 -2.42 10.32
N PHE A 90 11.56 -2.92 10.28
CA PHE A 90 10.42 -2.25 9.64
C PHE A 90 9.60 -1.37 10.61
N HIS A 91 10.06 -1.15 11.85
CA HIS A 91 9.25 -0.49 12.87
C HIS A 91 8.82 0.93 12.49
N ASP A 92 9.71 1.75 11.90
CA ASP A 92 9.36 3.12 11.49
C ASP A 92 8.34 3.12 10.35
N LEU A 93 8.55 2.28 9.33
CA LEU A 93 7.59 2.07 8.25
C LEU A 93 6.20 1.66 8.79
N SER A 94 6.15 0.61 9.61
CA SER A 94 4.90 0.13 10.21
C SER A 94 4.23 1.21 11.05
N LYS A 95 5.00 1.95 11.86
CA LYS A 95 4.48 3.03 12.69
C LYS A 95 3.84 4.14 11.85
N GLN A 96 4.51 4.58 10.79
CA GLN A 96 4.08 5.71 9.99
C GLN A 96 2.86 5.36 9.13
N LEU A 97 2.84 4.15 8.53
CA LEU A 97 1.69 3.64 7.79
C LEU A 97 0.46 3.48 8.71
N VAL A 98 0.63 2.82 9.86
CA VAL A 98 -0.47 2.64 10.82
C VAL A 98 -0.99 3.97 11.33
N SER A 99 -0.10 4.90 11.71
CA SER A 99 -0.51 6.22 12.20
C SER A 99 -1.30 6.98 11.14
N TYR A 100 -0.83 6.99 9.89
CA TYR A 100 -1.54 7.65 8.78
C TYR A 100 -2.94 7.06 8.56
N ILE A 101 -3.07 5.72 8.60
CA ILE A 101 -4.36 5.05 8.41
C ILE A 101 -5.31 5.35 9.57
N VAL A 102 -4.83 5.27 10.81
CA VAL A 102 -5.64 5.50 12.01
C VAL A 102 -6.10 6.96 12.12
N GLU A 103 -5.21 7.92 11.84
CA GLU A 103 -5.56 9.35 11.83
C GLU A 103 -6.63 9.69 10.77
N ARG A 104 -6.73 8.86 9.72
CA ARG A 104 -7.67 9.00 8.61
C ARG A 104 -8.71 7.89 8.59
N LYS A 105 -9.06 7.35 9.76
CA LYS A 105 -9.97 6.19 9.89
C LYS A 105 -11.24 6.32 9.07
N GLN A 106 -11.87 7.51 8.99
CA GLN A 106 -13.13 7.69 8.25
C GLN A 106 -12.97 7.39 6.75
N ILE A 107 -11.84 7.77 6.17
CA ILE A 107 -11.54 7.45 4.76
C ILE A 107 -11.38 5.94 4.62
N PHE A 108 -10.55 5.32 5.46
CA PHE A 108 -10.29 3.88 5.36
C PHE A 108 -11.51 3.03 5.69
N THR A 109 -12.35 3.42 6.65
CA THR A 109 -13.64 2.80 6.93
C THR A 109 -14.55 2.93 5.71
N ALA A 110 -14.75 4.14 5.17
CA ALA A 110 -15.56 4.33 3.96
C ALA A 110 -15.09 3.47 2.77
N LEU A 111 -13.76 3.37 2.55
CA LEU A 111 -13.14 2.58 1.49
C LEU A 111 -13.15 1.06 1.75
N THR A 112 -13.31 0.61 3.00
CA THR A 112 -13.22 -0.82 3.38
C THR A 112 -14.58 -1.45 3.69
N THR A 113 -15.55 -0.70 4.24
CA THR A 113 -16.84 -1.21 4.72
C THR A 113 -18.05 -0.67 3.94
N GLY A 114 -17.90 0.38 3.14
CA GLY A 114 -18.99 1.10 2.45
C GLY A 114 -19.64 0.39 1.25
N GLY A 115 -19.16 -0.80 0.86
CA GLY A 115 -19.77 -1.64 -0.17
C GLY A 115 -19.16 -1.51 -1.57
N THR A 116 -18.97 -2.67 -2.20
CA THR A 116 -18.58 -2.92 -3.60
C THR A 116 -17.15 -2.60 -4.06
N ASP A 117 -16.41 -1.68 -3.44
CA ASP A 117 -15.09 -1.29 -3.93
C ASP A 117 -13.92 -2.12 -3.37
N THR A 118 -14.00 -3.44 -3.57
CA THR A 118 -12.86 -4.36 -3.38
C THR A 118 -11.61 -3.91 -4.16
N ASP A 119 -11.79 -3.03 -5.14
CA ASP A 119 -10.72 -2.52 -5.98
C ASP A 119 -9.73 -1.64 -5.20
N VAL A 120 -10.16 -0.76 -4.29
CA VAL A 120 -9.21 0.14 -3.58
C VAL A 120 -8.28 -0.64 -2.65
N LEU A 121 -8.79 -1.62 -1.91
CA LEU A 121 -7.96 -2.48 -1.07
C LEU A 121 -7.04 -3.36 -1.91
N SER A 122 -7.52 -3.85 -3.04
CA SER A 122 -6.71 -4.62 -3.98
C SER A 122 -5.61 -3.76 -4.59
N GLN A 123 -5.90 -2.52 -4.98
CA GLN A 123 -4.95 -1.54 -5.48
C GLN A 123 -3.89 -1.23 -4.41
N LEU A 124 -4.30 -1.00 -3.16
CA LEU A 124 -3.37 -0.76 -2.06
C LEU A 124 -2.46 -1.97 -1.81
N ASN A 125 -3.02 -3.17 -1.72
CA ASN A 125 -2.22 -4.40 -1.55
C ASN A 125 -1.23 -4.63 -2.69
N ARG A 126 -1.65 -4.39 -3.94
CA ARG A 126 -0.78 -4.50 -5.12
C ARG A 126 0.34 -3.45 -5.09
N LEU A 127 0.01 -2.22 -4.75
CA LEU A 127 0.95 -1.12 -4.64
C LEU A 127 2.01 -1.41 -3.57
N MET A 128 1.60 -1.79 -2.36
CA MET A 128 2.54 -2.11 -1.28
C MET A 128 3.45 -3.28 -1.64
N ALA A 129 2.89 -4.35 -2.22
CA ALA A 129 3.69 -5.50 -2.68
C ALA A 129 4.70 -5.09 -3.76
N TYR A 130 4.29 -4.29 -4.75
CA TYR A 130 5.17 -3.76 -5.78
C TYR A 130 6.30 -2.92 -5.19
N LYS A 131 6.00 -2.01 -4.27
CA LYS A 131 6.99 -1.16 -3.60
C LYS A 131 8.03 -1.95 -2.80
N VAL A 132 7.61 -3.05 -2.16
CA VAL A 132 8.53 -3.98 -1.49
C VAL A 132 9.47 -4.65 -2.50
N LEU A 133 8.93 -5.20 -3.59
CA LEU A 133 9.74 -5.86 -4.63
C LEU A 133 10.73 -4.89 -5.29
N GLU A 134 10.28 -3.67 -5.59
CA GLU A 134 11.11 -2.59 -6.13
C GLU A 134 12.26 -2.23 -5.18
N SER A 135 11.95 -2.05 -3.88
CA SER A 135 12.94 -1.66 -2.88
C SER A 135 14.01 -2.72 -2.65
N GLU A 136 13.64 -4.01 -2.78
CA GLU A 136 14.54 -5.14 -2.62
C GLU A 136 15.29 -5.54 -3.90
N ASP A 137 14.97 -4.90 -5.03
CA ASP A 137 15.50 -5.25 -6.35
C ASP A 137 15.25 -6.74 -6.65
N ILE A 138 13.98 -7.12 -6.57
CA ILE A 138 13.47 -8.48 -6.82
C ILE A 138 12.48 -8.42 -7.98
N SER A 139 12.67 -9.29 -8.97
CA SER A 139 11.72 -9.42 -10.08
C SER A 139 10.37 -9.93 -9.59
N SER A 140 9.28 -9.38 -10.13
CA SER A 140 7.93 -9.89 -9.93
C SER A 140 7.74 -11.33 -10.44
N ASP A 141 8.65 -11.83 -11.29
CA ASP A 141 8.64 -13.21 -11.77
C ASP A 141 9.15 -14.23 -10.73
N ASP A 142 9.83 -13.77 -9.66
CA ASP A 142 10.10 -14.62 -8.51
C ASP A 142 8.78 -14.87 -7.76
N TYR A 143 8.11 -15.96 -8.13
CA TYR A 143 6.78 -16.30 -7.61
C TYR A 143 6.73 -16.36 -6.08
N LEU A 144 7.77 -16.88 -5.43
CA LEU A 144 7.82 -16.97 -3.98
C LEU A 144 7.93 -15.58 -3.36
N ALA A 145 8.84 -14.74 -3.87
CA ALA A 145 9.01 -13.40 -3.35
C ALA A 145 7.81 -12.49 -3.61
N ASN A 146 7.22 -12.58 -4.81
CA ASN A 146 6.00 -11.88 -5.17
C ASN A 146 4.83 -12.29 -4.26
N THR A 147 4.67 -13.60 -4.03
CA THR A 147 3.63 -14.14 -3.13
C THR A 147 3.87 -13.68 -1.69
N ALA A 148 5.12 -13.68 -1.20
CA ALA A 148 5.46 -13.21 0.14
C ALA A 148 5.19 -11.69 0.31
N ALA A 149 5.50 -10.87 -0.70
CA ALA A 149 5.21 -9.44 -0.68
C ALA A 149 3.69 -9.15 -0.65
N HIS A 150 2.91 -9.90 -1.43
CA HIS A 150 1.46 -9.83 -1.39
C HIS A 150 0.90 -10.31 -0.05
N PHE A 151 1.42 -11.40 0.52
CA PHE A 151 1.01 -11.89 1.82
C PHE A 151 1.26 -10.84 2.92
N ALA A 152 2.46 -10.24 2.97
CA ALA A 152 2.79 -9.16 3.91
C ALA A 152 1.80 -7.99 3.83
N SER A 153 1.50 -7.58 2.59
CA SER A 153 0.61 -6.45 2.32
C SER A 153 -0.82 -6.73 2.79
N HIS A 154 -1.35 -7.92 2.47
CA HIS A 154 -2.67 -8.35 2.91
C HIS A 154 -2.75 -8.52 4.44
N ALA A 155 -1.73 -9.11 5.06
CA ALA A 155 -1.68 -9.31 6.51
C ALA A 155 -1.68 -7.96 7.23
N MET A 156 -0.82 -7.01 6.82
CA MET A 156 -0.79 -5.66 7.37
C MET A 156 -2.13 -4.95 7.22
N LEU A 157 -2.69 -4.89 6.02
CA LEU A 157 -3.93 -4.17 5.76
C LEU A 157 -5.11 -4.82 6.50
N GLY A 158 -5.20 -6.15 6.46
CA GLY A 158 -6.25 -6.92 7.12
C GLY A 158 -6.26 -6.69 8.63
N VAL A 159 -5.10 -6.73 9.28
CA VAL A 159 -4.99 -6.49 10.73
C VAL A 159 -5.36 -5.04 11.07
N ILE A 160 -5.01 -4.04 10.24
CA ILE A 160 -5.40 -2.65 10.47
C ILE A 160 -6.92 -2.47 10.30
N VAL A 161 -7.52 -3.08 9.27
CA VAL A 161 -8.97 -3.01 9.03
C VAL A 161 -9.74 -3.66 10.19
N GLU A 162 -9.33 -4.86 10.62
CA GLU A 162 -9.89 -5.53 11.79
C GLU A 162 -9.79 -4.63 13.03
N TRP A 163 -8.61 -4.03 13.25
CA TRP A 163 -8.40 -3.10 14.36
C TRP A 163 -9.31 -1.88 14.26
N LEU A 164 -9.54 -1.30 13.07
CA LEU A 164 -10.44 -0.16 12.90
C LEU A 164 -11.90 -0.49 13.22
N GLN A 165 -12.32 -1.74 13.01
CA GLN A 165 -13.70 -2.20 13.23
C GLN A 165 -14.00 -2.59 14.69
N GLU A 166 -12.99 -2.90 15.51
CA GLU A 166 -13.21 -3.17 16.93
C GLU A 166 -13.63 -1.89 17.68
N GLU A 167 -14.88 -1.84 18.13
CA GLU A 167 -15.48 -0.73 18.89
C GLU A 167 -15.23 -0.87 20.40
N ASP A 168 -14.96 -2.07 20.91
CA ASP A 168 -14.68 -2.32 22.32
C ASP A 168 -13.20 -2.08 22.63
N ASP A 169 -12.90 -0.87 23.10
CA ASP A 169 -11.55 -0.45 23.52
C ASP A 169 -10.92 -1.40 24.57
N SER A 170 -11.72 -2.17 25.32
CA SER A 170 -11.19 -3.14 26.30
C SER A 170 -10.64 -4.43 25.66
N LYS A 171 -11.09 -4.77 24.45
CA LYS A 171 -10.61 -5.92 23.67
C LYS A 171 -9.53 -5.54 22.67
N LYS A 172 -9.51 -4.27 22.27
CA LYS A 172 -8.63 -3.73 21.24
C LYS A 172 -7.18 -3.73 21.69
N ILE A 173 -6.30 -4.33 20.88
CA ILE A 173 -4.85 -4.21 21.11
C ILE A 173 -4.44 -2.74 21.01
N THR A 174 -3.41 -2.34 21.75
CA THR A 174 -2.90 -0.96 21.70
C THR A 174 -2.28 -0.66 20.32
N LEU A 175 -2.22 0.63 19.96
CA LEU A 175 -1.53 1.07 18.73
C LEU A 175 -0.07 0.57 18.68
N HIS A 176 0.61 0.56 19.83
CA HIS A 176 1.98 0.04 19.92
C HIS A 176 2.05 -1.46 19.62
N GLN A 177 1.12 -2.26 20.15
CA GLN A 177 1.04 -3.69 19.87
C GLN A 177 0.73 -3.96 18.39
N LEU A 178 -0.18 -3.19 17.79
CA LEU A 178 -0.52 -3.26 16.37
C LEU A 178 0.72 -3.01 15.49
N VAL A 179 1.45 -1.92 15.76
CA VAL A 179 2.68 -1.58 15.04
C VAL A 179 3.73 -2.69 15.17
N ASN A 180 3.92 -3.24 16.38
CA ASN A 180 4.89 -4.31 16.59
C ASN A 180 4.50 -5.60 15.85
N LEU A 181 3.21 -5.97 15.85
CA LEU A 181 2.72 -7.14 15.12
C LEU A 181 3.03 -7.04 13.63
N ILE A 182 2.74 -5.88 13.03
CA ILE A 182 3.00 -5.62 11.61
C ILE A 182 4.50 -5.60 11.32
N ALA A 183 5.30 -4.97 12.17
CA ALA A 183 6.75 -4.91 11.98
C ALA A 183 7.41 -6.30 12.01
N ILE A 184 6.93 -7.19 12.88
CA ILE A 184 7.39 -8.58 12.97
C ILE A 184 7.01 -9.36 11.71
N ASP A 185 5.76 -9.25 11.25
CA ASP A 185 5.28 -9.92 10.04
C ASP A 185 6.13 -9.56 8.82
N VAL A 186 6.34 -8.26 8.59
CA VAL A 186 7.15 -7.76 7.47
C VAL A 186 8.61 -8.23 7.59
N SER A 187 9.19 -8.24 8.80
CA SER A 187 10.57 -8.73 9.03
C SER A 187 10.75 -10.21 8.70
N VAL A 188 9.77 -11.06 9.07
CA VAL A 188 9.80 -12.50 8.76
C VAL A 188 9.75 -12.73 7.26
N LEU A 189 8.89 -12.00 6.54
CA LEU A 189 8.72 -12.15 5.09
C LEU A 189 9.90 -11.59 4.31
N HIS A 190 10.50 -10.49 4.77
CA HIS A 190 11.76 -9.98 4.22
C HIS A 190 12.87 -11.05 4.26
N LYS A 191 13.00 -11.78 5.38
CA LYS A 191 13.96 -12.89 5.50
C LYS A 191 13.68 -14.02 4.52
N VAL A 192 12.42 -14.31 4.21
CA VAL A 192 12.04 -15.30 3.18
C VAL A 192 12.49 -14.83 1.79
N ASN A 193 12.26 -13.56 1.46
CA ASN A 193 12.66 -12.96 0.18
C ASN A 193 14.18 -13.01 -0.04
N LEU A 194 14.96 -12.65 0.99
CA LEU A 194 16.42 -12.71 0.93
C LEU A 194 16.93 -14.14 0.68
N LYS A 195 16.29 -15.15 1.28
CA LYS A 195 16.62 -16.56 1.04
C LYS A 195 16.32 -16.97 -0.40
N SER A 196 15.17 -16.56 -0.95
CA SER A 196 14.82 -16.81 -2.37
C SER A 196 15.88 -16.24 -3.32
N LYS A 197 16.25 -14.98 -3.12
CA LYS A 197 17.29 -14.29 -3.91
C LYS A 197 18.63 -15.04 -3.89
N ARG A 198 19.05 -15.53 -2.71
CA ARG A 198 20.28 -16.33 -2.57
C ARG A 198 20.20 -17.66 -3.32
N ILE A 199 19.08 -18.37 -3.24
CA ILE A 199 18.88 -19.65 -3.94
C ILE A 199 18.91 -19.45 -5.47
N ASN A 200 18.22 -18.43 -5.98
CA ASN A 200 18.18 -18.14 -7.40
C ASN A 200 19.55 -17.72 -7.95
N ASN A 201 20.32 -16.93 -7.19
CA ASN A 201 21.69 -16.58 -7.56
C ASN A 201 22.61 -17.81 -7.63
N LEU A 202 22.49 -18.76 -6.70
CA LEU A 202 23.25 -20.02 -6.72
C LEU A 202 22.88 -20.88 -7.94
N LYS A 203 21.58 -21.01 -8.25
CA LYS A 203 21.11 -21.74 -9.45
C LYS A 203 21.67 -21.13 -10.74
N ASN A 204 21.65 -19.81 -10.86
CA ASN A 204 22.18 -19.10 -12.03
C ASN A 204 23.72 -19.25 -12.17
N GLN A 205 24.44 -19.35 -11.04
CA GLN A 205 25.88 -19.64 -11.06
C GLN A 205 26.17 -21.09 -11.50
N LEU A 206 25.35 -22.05 -11.07
CA LEU A 206 25.46 -23.46 -11.44
C LEU A 206 25.01 -23.76 -12.88
N GLN A 207 24.17 -22.91 -13.47
CA GLN A 207 23.70 -23.03 -14.87
C GLN A 207 24.59 -22.31 -15.89
N ARG A 208 25.67 -21.63 -15.47
CA ARG A 208 26.66 -21.11 -16.44
C ARG A 208 27.39 -22.30 -17.08
N PRO A 209 27.50 -22.36 -18.42
CA PRO A 209 28.28 -23.43 -19.05
C PRO A 209 29.71 -23.36 -18.51
N THR A 210 30.22 -24.48 -18.01
CA THR A 210 31.65 -24.69 -17.80
C THR A 210 32.31 -24.65 -19.18
N ASN A 211 32.65 -23.46 -19.67
CA ASN A 211 33.61 -23.34 -20.75
C ASN A 211 34.98 -23.70 -20.17
N GLY A 212 35.32 -24.97 -20.27
CA GLY A 212 36.59 -25.53 -19.84
C GLY A 212 36.44 -27.01 -19.56
N ASP A 213 37.03 -27.81 -20.44
CA ASP A 213 37.34 -29.23 -20.26
C ASP A 213 36.17 -30.22 -20.45
N ALA A 214 35.60 -30.18 -21.66
CA ALA A 214 35.08 -31.39 -22.29
C ALA A 214 36.25 -32.17 -22.92
N ASP A 215 37.14 -32.69 -22.08
CA ASP A 215 38.02 -33.81 -22.43
C ASP A 215 38.49 -34.48 -21.13
N ALA A 216 38.33 -35.80 -21.08
CA ALA A 216 38.60 -36.70 -19.97
C ALA A 216 37.52 -36.79 -18.87
N MET A 217 36.56 -37.69 -19.07
CA MET A 217 36.52 -38.97 -18.35
C MET A 217 35.37 -39.82 -18.89
N GLU A 218 35.73 -40.71 -19.82
CA GLU A 218 34.97 -41.94 -20.04
C GLU A 218 35.08 -42.82 -18.79
N ASP A 219 34.00 -43.57 -18.56
CA ASP A 219 33.94 -44.80 -17.78
C ASP A 219 33.74 -44.67 -16.26
N GLU A 220 32.48 -44.58 -15.83
CA GLU A 220 32.04 -45.17 -14.56
C GLU A 220 30.58 -45.64 -14.69
N THR A 221 30.42 -46.95 -14.81
CA THR A 221 29.14 -47.67 -14.83
C THR A 221 28.40 -47.53 -13.49
N TRP A 222 27.13 -47.14 -13.51
CA TRP A 222 26.26 -47.11 -12.32
C TRP A 222 25.75 -48.53 -11.95
N PRO A 223 25.62 -48.91 -10.66
CA PRO A 223 25.13 -50.23 -10.26
C PRO A 223 23.60 -50.39 -10.44
N GLU A 224 23.18 -51.54 -11.00
CA GLU A 224 21.77 -51.96 -11.15
C GLU A 224 21.13 -52.42 -9.83
N GLU A 225 20.92 -51.54 -8.85
CA GLU A 225 20.18 -51.92 -7.62
C GLU A 225 18.97 -51.02 -7.28
N LEU A 226 18.36 -50.39 -8.29
CA LEU A 226 17.01 -49.80 -8.14
C LEU A 226 16.19 -49.96 -9.44
N LYS A 227 15.79 -51.20 -9.73
CA LYS A 227 14.64 -51.52 -10.60
C LYS A 227 13.48 -51.98 -9.73
#